data_AF-A0A9E2A090-F1
#
_entry.id   AF-A0A9E2A090-F1
#
_cell.length_a   1.000
_cell.length_b   1.000
_cell.length_c   1.000
_cell.angle_alpha   90.00
_cell.angle_beta   90.00
_cell.angle_gamma   90.00
#
_symmetry.space_group_name_H-M   'P 1'
#
loop_
_entity.id
_entity.type
_entity.pdbx_description
1 polymer ?
#
loop_
_entity_poly.entity_id
_entity_poly.type
_entity_poly.pdbx_seq_one_letter_code
_entity_poly.pdbx_strand_id
1 'polypeptide(L)'
;MSNGNKDITKSKNIRRVRELLNTYGADRNRWPEGAADGDLAPREHLDEARALYQDALALDALLDQAPLPEPSPELKADILAGTSPNPWQQWLTLLWPFGPVWKPASGLAMAMVLGLYIGTLAPETNDVLTAELDTLIAGPAYNLEGQ
;
A
#
# COMPACT_ATOMS: atom_id res chain seq x y z
N MET A 1 31.97 36.15 5.61
CA MET A 1 31.52 34.91 6.28
C MET A 1 30.54 34.16 5.37
N SER A 2 31.03 33.34 4.43
CA SER A 2 30.18 32.57 3.48
C SER A 2 30.87 31.26 3.04
N ASN A 3 31.56 30.58 3.97
CA ASN A 3 32.22 29.29 3.71
C ASN A 3 31.50 28.13 4.40
N GLY A 4 31.05 28.34 5.65
CA GLY A 4 30.46 27.25 6.46
C GLY A 4 29.22 26.58 5.88
N ASN A 5 28.36 27.28 5.14
CA ASN A 5 27.15 26.65 4.57
C ASN A 5 27.48 25.71 3.38
N LYS A 6 28.56 25.99 2.64
CA LYS A 6 28.98 25.16 1.51
C LYS A 6 29.59 23.84 1.99
N ASP A 7 30.39 23.89 3.05
CA ASP A 7 31.05 22.72 3.62
C ASP A 7 30.04 21.72 4.21
N ILE A 8 28.98 22.22 4.86
CA ILE A 8 27.91 21.39 5.44
C ILE A 8 27.11 20.68 4.34
N THR A 9 26.73 21.39 3.27
CA THR A 9 26.00 20.81 2.14
C THR A 9 26.86 19.79 1.39
N LYS A 10 28.15 20.07 1.17
CA LYS A 10 29.10 19.11 0.57
C LYS A 10 29.16 17.81 1.37
N SER A 11 29.36 17.90 2.69
CA SER A 11 29.45 16.73 3.57
C SER A 11 28.16 15.89 3.57
N LYS A 12 27.00 16.56 3.60
CA LYS A 12 25.70 15.89 3.57
C LYS A 12 25.46 15.15 2.25
N ASN A 13 25.80 15.77 1.12
CA ASN A 13 25.64 15.18 -0.21
C ASN A 13 26.54 13.96 -0.40
N ILE A 14 27.82 14.04 -0.01
CA ILE A 14 28.75 12.90 -0.12
C ILE A 14 28.28 11.72 0.75
N ARG A 15 27.81 11.98 1.96
CA ARG A 15 27.27 10.92 2.85
C ARG A 15 26.09 10.20 2.20
N ARG A 16 25.19 10.97 1.56
CA ARG A 16 24.02 10.41 0.90
C ARG A 16 24.39 9.58 -0.35
N VAL A 17 25.34 10.05 -1.15
CA VAL A 17 25.86 9.27 -2.29
C VAL A 17 26.47 7.94 -1.81
N ARG A 18 27.29 7.98 -0.75
CA ARG A 18 27.88 6.77 -0.17
C ARG A 18 26.82 5.78 0.31
N GLU A 19 25.78 6.26 0.99
CA GLU A 19 24.69 5.42 1.48
C GLU A 19 23.99 4.70 0.33
N LEU A 20 23.69 5.43 -0.75
CA LEU A 20 23.05 4.82 -1.93
C LEU A 20 23.93 3.82 -2.64
N LEU A 21 25.22 4.11 -2.81
CA LEU A 21 26.17 3.16 -3.41
C LEU A 21 26.30 1.88 -2.57
N ASN A 22 26.34 2.02 -1.24
CA ASN A 22 26.40 0.87 -0.33
C ASN A 22 25.11 0.03 -0.34
N THR A 23 23.95 0.63 -0.59
CA THR A 23 22.65 -0.08 -0.58
C THR A 23 22.25 -0.64 -1.94
N TYR A 24 22.46 0.12 -3.01
CA TYR A 24 21.92 -0.17 -4.35
C TYR A 24 22.99 -0.47 -5.40
N GLY A 25 24.27 -0.29 -5.08
CA GLY A 25 25.38 -0.46 -6.04
C GLY A 25 25.51 0.71 -7.03
N ALA A 26 26.37 0.54 -8.03
CA ALA A 26 26.64 1.57 -9.03
C ALA A 26 25.52 1.74 -10.07
N ASP A 27 24.58 0.79 -10.15
CA ASP A 27 23.48 0.78 -11.11
C ASP A 27 22.35 1.77 -10.72
N ARG A 28 22.21 2.84 -11.52
CA ARG A 28 21.20 3.88 -11.29
C ARG A 28 19.77 3.41 -11.51
N ASN A 29 19.55 2.34 -12.28
CA ASN A 29 18.20 1.83 -12.51
C ASN A 29 17.61 1.17 -11.25
N ARG A 30 18.46 0.78 -10.29
CA ARG A 30 18.07 0.19 -9.01
C ARG A 30 17.77 1.24 -7.94
N TRP A 31 18.07 2.52 -8.21
CA TRP A 31 17.90 3.58 -7.26
C TRP A 31 16.41 3.93 -7.11
N PRO A 32 15.97 4.35 -5.91
CA PRO A 32 14.59 4.76 -5.69
C PRO A 32 14.25 5.99 -6.56
N GLU A 33 12.98 6.07 -6.99
CA GLU A 33 12.49 7.16 -7.84
C GLU A 33 12.82 8.54 -7.24
N GLY A 34 13.42 9.41 -8.06
CA GLY A 34 13.84 10.76 -7.65
C GLY A 34 15.26 10.87 -7.07
N ALA A 35 15.92 9.76 -6.70
CA ALA A 35 17.30 9.80 -6.20
C ALA A 35 18.34 10.10 -7.30
N ALA A 36 18.10 9.67 -8.53
CA ALA A 36 19.01 9.90 -9.65
C ALA A 36 18.89 11.31 -10.27
N ASP A 37 17.71 11.92 -10.21
CA ASP A 37 17.37 13.12 -10.98
C ASP A 37 17.50 14.44 -10.20
N GLY A 38 17.13 14.47 -8.91
CA GLY A 38 16.89 15.73 -8.20
C GLY A 38 18.04 16.22 -7.32
N ASP A 39 18.51 15.36 -6.41
CA ASP A 39 19.37 15.77 -5.29
C ASP A 39 20.82 15.28 -5.37
N LEU A 40 21.09 14.33 -6.28
CA LEU A 40 22.37 13.61 -6.33
C LEU A 40 22.92 13.46 -7.74
N ALA A 41 22.24 14.04 -8.75
CA ALA A 41 22.83 14.23 -10.06
C ALA A 41 24.22 14.84 -9.82
N PRO A 42 25.32 14.19 -10.26
CA PRO A 42 26.67 14.58 -9.90
C PRO A 42 27.01 15.94 -10.49
N ARG A 43 26.51 16.97 -9.84
CA ARG A 43 26.83 18.36 -10.06
C ARG A 43 27.89 18.66 -9.01
N GLU A 44 29.13 18.72 -9.50
CA GLU A 44 30.10 19.72 -9.05
C GLU A 44 30.94 19.40 -7.77
N HIS A 45 30.92 18.15 -7.29
CA HIS A 45 31.93 17.65 -6.31
C HIS A 45 32.67 16.43 -6.89
N LEU A 46 33.57 16.74 -7.82
CA LEU A 46 33.97 15.89 -8.97
C LEU A 46 34.96 14.74 -8.69
N ASP A 47 35.66 14.71 -7.55
CA ASP A 47 36.72 13.71 -7.33
C ASP A 47 36.34 12.65 -6.29
N GLU A 48 35.90 13.05 -5.09
CA GLU A 48 35.55 12.12 -4.01
C GLU A 48 34.34 11.24 -4.37
N ALA A 49 33.29 11.82 -4.95
CA ALA A 49 32.10 11.07 -5.36
C ALA A 49 32.39 10.16 -6.57
N ARG A 50 33.33 10.56 -7.44
CA ARG A 50 33.76 9.76 -8.58
C ARG A 50 34.58 8.55 -8.13
N ALA A 51 35.47 8.72 -7.16
CA ALA A 51 36.21 7.61 -6.55
C ALA A 51 35.25 6.58 -5.93
N LEU A 52 34.26 7.03 -5.16
CA LEU A 52 33.25 6.14 -4.58
C LEU A 52 32.45 5.36 -5.65
N TYR A 53 32.13 6.01 -6.77
CA TYR A 53 31.43 5.35 -7.87
C TYR A 53 32.31 4.32 -8.59
N GLN A 54 33.59 4.64 -8.78
CA GLN A 54 34.56 3.71 -9.39
C GLN A 54 34.80 2.49 -8.50
N ASP A 55 34.90 2.69 -7.18
CA ASP A 55 35.03 1.59 -6.21
C ASP A 55 33.82 0.66 -6.24
N ALA A 56 32.61 1.23 -6.27
CA ALA A 56 31.37 0.46 -6.37
C ALA A 56 31.29 -0.32 -7.70
N LEU A 57 31.65 0.30 -8.82
CA LEU A 57 31.65 -0.35 -10.14
C LEU A 57 32.69 -1.48 -10.21
N ALA A 58 33.87 -1.29 -9.62
CA ALA A 58 34.89 -2.32 -9.54
C ALA A 58 34.41 -3.52 -8.70
N LEU A 59 33.71 -3.27 -7.59
CA LEU A 59 33.10 -4.31 -6.78
C LEU A 59 32.02 -5.06 -7.56
N ASP A 60 31.10 -4.34 -8.22
CA ASP A 60 30.05 -4.95 -9.03
C ASP A 60 30.64 -5.83 -10.15
N ALA A 61 31.69 -5.35 -10.83
CA ALA A 61 32.40 -6.13 -11.85
C ALA A 61 33.08 -7.38 -11.29
N LEU A 62 33.57 -7.35 -10.04
CA LEU A 62 34.11 -8.54 -9.37
C LEU A 62 33.01 -9.55 -9.01
N LEU A 63 31.85 -9.06 -8.58
CA LEU A 63 30.70 -9.91 -8.25
C LEU A 63 30.11 -10.58 -9.49
N ASP A 64 30.06 -9.88 -10.63
CA ASP A 64 29.59 -10.43 -11.91
C ASP A 64 30.49 -11.55 -12.47
N GLN A 65 31.74 -11.62 -12.03
CA GLN A 65 32.66 -12.71 -12.40
C GLN A 65 32.42 -14.00 -11.60
N ALA A 66 31.59 -13.96 -10.56
CA ALA A 66 31.26 -15.14 -9.79
C ALA A 66 30.42 -16.11 -10.65
N PRO A 67 30.74 -17.42 -10.65
CA PRO A 67 29.95 -18.41 -11.36
C PRO A 67 28.51 -18.40 -10.83
N LEU A 68 27.56 -18.01 -11.68
CA LEU A 68 26.14 -18.10 -11.35
C LEU A 68 25.71 -19.57 -11.43
N PRO A 69 25.06 -20.12 -10.38
CA PRO A 69 24.50 -21.45 -10.46
C PRO A 69 23.42 -21.49 -11.54
N GLU A 70 23.41 -22.56 -12.34
CA GLU A 70 22.44 -22.72 -13.40
C GLU A 70 21.03 -22.84 -12.78
N PRO A 71 20.09 -21.92 -13.07
CA PRO A 71 18.79 -21.90 -12.43
C PRO A 71 18.00 -23.16 -12.81
N SER A 72 17.54 -23.92 -11.80
CA SER A 72 16.82 -25.16 -12.02
C SER A 72 15.55 -24.91 -12.85
N PRO A 73 15.20 -25.82 -13.77
CA PRO A 73 14.04 -25.67 -14.63
C PRO A 73 12.72 -25.57 -13.83
N GLU A 74 12.67 -26.18 -12.64
CA GLU A 74 11.54 -26.06 -11.72
C GLU A 74 11.37 -24.63 -11.19
N LEU A 75 12.46 -23.95 -10.84
CA LEU A 75 12.41 -22.55 -10.38
C LEU A 75 11.95 -21.60 -11.50
N LYS A 76 12.38 -21.86 -12.74
CA LYS A 76 11.90 -21.12 -13.92
C LYS A 76 10.41 -21.34 -14.14
N ALA A 77 9.94 -22.58 -14.02
CA ALA A 77 8.53 -22.91 -14.15
C ALA A 77 7.69 -22.24 -13.05
N ASP A 78 8.18 -22.19 -11.81
CA ASP A 78 7.47 -21.58 -10.68
C ASP A 78 7.38 -20.05 -10.81
N ILE A 79 8.47 -19.38 -11.23
CA ILE A 79 8.45 -17.94 -11.53
C ILE A 79 7.49 -17.62 -12.68
N LEU A 80 7.50 -18.44 -13.74
CA LEU A 80 6.57 -18.29 -14.87
C LEU A 80 5.11 -18.55 -14.46
N ALA A 81 4.87 -19.50 -13.56
CA ALA A 81 3.55 -19.76 -13.00
C ALA A 81 3.04 -18.60 -12.14
N GLY A 82 3.90 -17.99 -11.32
CA GLY A 82 3.59 -16.79 -10.54
C GLY A 82 3.39 -15.51 -11.37
N THR A 83 3.94 -15.48 -12.59
CA THR A 83 3.76 -14.38 -13.55
C THR A 83 2.55 -14.59 -14.47
N SER A 84 2.00 -15.81 -14.51
CA SER A 84 0.79 -16.09 -15.28
C SER A 84 -0.37 -15.27 -14.72
N PRO A 85 -0.99 -14.37 -15.50
CA PRO A 85 -2.08 -13.55 -15.01
C PRO A 85 -3.22 -14.45 -14.59
N ASN A 86 -3.63 -14.35 -13.32
CA ASN A 86 -4.73 -15.15 -12.80
C ASN A 86 -6.00 -14.84 -13.63
N PRO A 87 -6.62 -15.82 -14.31
CA PRO A 87 -7.76 -15.58 -15.18
C PRO A 87 -8.93 -14.95 -14.43
N TRP A 88 -9.04 -15.18 -13.11
CA TRP A 88 -10.04 -14.53 -12.28
C TRP A 88 -9.82 -13.01 -12.15
N GLN A 89 -8.57 -12.55 -12.07
CA GLN A 89 -8.27 -11.12 -12.02
C GLN A 89 -8.59 -10.42 -13.34
N GLN A 90 -8.39 -11.10 -14.48
CA GLN A 90 -8.78 -10.60 -15.80
C GLN A 90 -10.30 -10.48 -15.95
N TRP A 91 -11.07 -11.44 -15.43
CA TRP A 91 -12.53 -11.36 -15.40
C TRP A 91 -13.05 -10.22 -14.52
N LEU A 92 -12.41 -9.98 -13.36
CA LEU A 92 -12.77 -8.90 -12.45
C LEU A 92 -12.50 -7.51 -13.06
N THR A 93 -11.42 -7.33 -13.81
CA THR A 93 -11.15 -6.06 -14.51
C THR A 93 -12.08 -5.84 -15.70
N LEU A 94 -12.54 -6.92 -16.35
CA LEU A 94 -13.52 -6.84 -17.44
C LEU A 94 -14.91 -6.43 -16.94
N LEU A 95 -15.32 -6.94 -15.77
CA LEU A 95 -16.58 -6.57 -15.13
C LEU A 95 -16.53 -5.20 -14.43
N TRP A 96 -15.35 -4.67 -14.10
CA TRP A 96 -15.21 -3.42 -13.34
C TRP A 96 -14.13 -2.46 -13.89
N PRO A 97 -14.46 -1.62 -14.89
CA PRO A 97 -13.52 -0.70 -15.51
C PRO A 97 -13.24 0.60 -14.71
N PHE A 98 -13.69 0.72 -13.46
CA PHE A 98 -13.62 1.97 -12.68
C PHE A 98 -12.45 2.05 -11.66
N GLY A 99 -11.41 1.24 -11.82
CA GLY A 99 -10.17 1.34 -11.03
C GLY A 99 -10.14 0.48 -9.75
N PRO A 100 -9.20 0.74 -8.81
CA PRO A 100 -8.84 -0.18 -7.72
C PRO A 100 -10.03 -0.58 -6.82
N VAL A 101 -10.21 -1.89 -6.61
CA VAL A 101 -11.34 -2.52 -5.90
C VAL A 101 -11.50 -2.05 -4.44
N TRP A 102 -10.47 -1.44 -3.86
CA TRP A 102 -10.51 -0.86 -2.51
C TRP A 102 -11.40 0.40 -2.39
N LYS A 103 -11.63 1.13 -3.48
CA LYS A 103 -12.50 2.33 -3.49
C LYS A 103 -13.99 2.02 -3.23
N PRO A 104 -14.62 1.01 -3.85
CA PRO A 104 -15.99 0.64 -3.49
C PRO A 104 -16.08 -0.15 -2.18
N ALA A 105 -15.06 -0.96 -1.85
CA ALA A 105 -15.04 -1.73 -0.60
C ALA A 105 -15.08 -0.84 0.65
N SER A 106 -14.46 0.35 0.61
CA SER A 106 -14.54 1.32 1.70
C SER A 106 -15.93 1.90 1.89
N GLY A 107 -16.70 2.10 0.82
CA GLY A 107 -18.09 2.56 0.89
C GLY A 107 -18.99 1.58 1.63
N LEU A 108 -18.86 0.28 1.33
CA LEU A 108 -19.60 -0.78 2.05
C LEU A 108 -19.17 -0.88 3.51
N ALA A 109 -17.86 -0.83 3.79
CA ALA A 109 -17.36 -0.82 5.16
C ALA A 109 -17.93 0.37 5.95
N MET A 110 -17.98 1.55 5.36
CA MET A 110 -18.54 2.74 5.99
C MET A 110 -20.05 2.64 6.21
N ALA A 111 -20.80 2.09 5.25
CA ALA A 111 -22.23 1.83 5.41
C ALA A 111 -22.50 0.84 6.56
N MET A 112 -21.65 -0.17 6.72
CA MET A 112 -21.74 -1.14 7.81
C MET A 112 -21.48 -0.49 9.18
N VAL A 113 -20.45 0.35 9.27
CA VAL A 113 -20.13 1.12 10.48
C VAL A 113 -21.25 2.10 10.84
N LEU A 114 -21.80 2.81 9.85
CA LEU A 114 -22.91 3.73 10.04
C LEU A 114 -24.19 2.98 10.45
N GLY A 115 -24.47 1.82 9.85
CA GLY A 115 -25.59 0.97 10.23
C GLY A 115 -25.49 0.46 11.67
N LEU A 116 -24.31 0.00 12.09
CA LEU A 116 -24.05 -0.37 13.48
C LEU A 116 -24.23 0.81 14.43
N TYR A 117 -23.70 1.98 14.07
CA TYR A 117 -23.80 3.19 14.88
C TYR A 117 -25.27 3.65 15.07
N ILE A 118 -26.04 3.71 13.97
CA ILE A 118 -27.48 4.06 14.02
C ILE A 118 -28.26 3.01 14.81
N GLY A 119 -27.93 1.72 14.67
CA GLY A 119 -28.55 0.63 15.42
C GLY A 119 -28.37 0.77 16.93
N THR A 120 -27.22 1.29 17.40
CA THR A 120 -27.00 1.53 18.84
C THR A 120 -27.77 2.73 19.40
N LEU A 121 -28.24 3.64 18.55
CA LEU A 121 -29.03 4.82 18.94
C LEU A 121 -30.54 4.58 18.81
N ALA A 122 -30.96 3.44 18.24
CA ALA A 122 -32.37 3.12 18.11
C ALA A 122 -32.95 2.80 19.50
N PRO A 123 -33.88 3.62 20.01
CA PRO A 123 -34.62 3.27 21.22
C PRO A 123 -35.41 1.99 20.95
N GLU A 124 -35.48 1.08 21.94
CA GLU A 124 -36.21 -0.18 21.80
C GLU A 124 -37.66 0.10 21.38
N THR A 125 -37.99 -0.13 20.11
CA THR A 125 -39.34 0.03 19.57
C THR A 125 -40.35 -0.96 20.17
N ASN A 126 -39.88 -1.83 21.08
CA ASN A 126 -40.69 -2.75 21.87
C ASN A 126 -41.74 -2.00 22.69
N ASP A 127 -41.47 -0.78 23.18
CA ASP A 127 -42.43 -0.04 24.01
C ASP A 127 -43.69 0.40 23.22
N VAL A 128 -43.53 0.77 21.95
CA VAL A 128 -44.66 1.24 21.12
C VAL A 128 -45.50 0.07 20.59
N LEU A 129 -44.85 -1.04 20.21
CA LEU A 129 -45.52 -2.24 19.71
C LEU A 129 -46.22 -3.04 20.82
N THR A 130 -45.66 -3.07 22.03
CA THR A 130 -46.31 -3.73 23.18
C THR A 130 -47.49 -2.94 23.71
N ALA A 131 -47.43 -1.60 23.71
CA ALA A 131 -48.56 -0.75 24.12
C ALA A 131 -49.78 -0.89 23.19
N GLU A 132 -49.57 -1.06 21.87
CA GLU A 132 -50.67 -1.35 20.95
C GLU A 132 -51.24 -2.76 21.14
N LEU A 133 -50.39 -3.76 21.40
CA LEU A 133 -50.85 -5.13 21.62
C LEU A 133 -51.67 -5.27 22.91
N ASP A 134 -51.28 -4.58 23.99
CA ASP A 134 -51.99 -4.63 25.27
C ASP A 134 -53.38 -3.96 25.18
N THR A 135 -53.50 -2.88 24.38
CA THR A 135 -54.79 -2.21 24.13
C THR A 135 -55.71 -2.99 23.20
N LEU A 136 -55.18 -3.73 22.22
CA LEU A 136 -55.95 -4.63 21.35
C LEU A 136 -56.42 -5.90 22.07
N ILE A 137 -55.62 -6.44 23.01
CA ILE A 137 -55.99 -7.60 23.83
C ILE A 137 -56.96 -7.19 24.96
N ALA A 138 -56.84 -5.97 25.49
CA ALA A 138 -57.74 -5.42 26.52
C ALA A 138 -59.01 -4.74 25.98
N GLY A 139 -59.37 -4.95 24.70
CA GLY A 139 -60.61 -4.47 24.12
C GLY A 139 -61.84 -4.94 24.92
N PRO A 140 -62.87 -4.10 25.12
CA PRO A 140 -63.93 -4.35 26.09
C PRO A 140 -64.65 -5.66 25.78
N ALA A 141 -64.61 -6.60 26.74
CA ALA A 141 -65.45 -7.77 26.73
C ALA A 141 -66.91 -7.32 26.54
N TYR A 142 -67.42 -7.48 25.33
CA TYR A 142 -68.83 -7.33 25.04
C TYR A 142 -69.55 -8.39 25.87
N ASN A 143 -70.15 -7.93 26.98
CA ASN A 143 -71.07 -8.67 27.82
C ASN A 143 -72.14 -9.32 26.93
N LEU A 144 -71.97 -10.61 26.65
CA LEU A 144 -73.00 -11.46 26.09
C LEU A 144 -73.64 -12.28 27.22
N GLU A 145 -74.10 -11.61 28.27
CA GLU A 145 -74.97 -12.21 29.29
C GLU A 145 -76.07 -11.20 29.62
N GLY A 146 -77.32 -11.55 29.27
CA GLY A 146 -78.49 -10.76 29.61
C GLY A 146 -79.62 -10.75 28.58
N GLN A 147 -80.06 -11.92 28.10
CA GLN A 147 -81.49 -12.20 28.02
C GLN A 147 -81.82 -13.21 29.11
#